data_AF-A0A922LZ01-F1
#
_entry.id   AF-A0A922LZ01-F1
#
_cell.length_a   1.000
_cell.length_b   1.000
_cell.length_c   1.000
_cell.angle_alpha   90.00
_cell.angle_beta   90.00
_cell.angle_gamma   90.00
#
_symmetry.space_group_name_H-M   'P 1'
#
loop_
_entity.id
_entity.type
_entity.pdbx_description
1 polymer ?
#
loop_
_entity_poly.entity_id
_entity_poly.type
_entity_poly.pdbx_seq_one_letter_code
_entity_poly.pdbx_strand_id
1 'polypeptide(L)'
;MSTIIFIRDKNSRGQEISGYIDYAHRLKSEDFTVYFKEKKKLLPRTGDLSFYNWETHNVVANSSPNYTVITENPNGLLLKNKRDRKILNVDSTATSPGDNSKRTIVETDKYLQVVIYDHITKRKT
;
A
#
# COMPACT_ATOMS: atom_id res chain seq x y z
N MET A 1 -5.63 -12.88 7.19
CA MET A 1 -4.93 -12.32 6.03
C MET A 1 -5.18 -10.82 5.99
N SER A 2 -4.18 -10.04 5.60
CA SER A 2 -4.25 -8.60 5.41
C SER A 2 -3.47 -8.25 4.15
N THR A 3 -3.97 -7.31 3.36
CA THR A 3 -3.41 -6.98 2.04
C THR A 3 -3.09 -5.50 1.98
N ILE A 4 -1.91 -5.18 1.47
CA ILE A 4 -1.47 -3.83 1.15
C ILE A 4 -1.32 -3.74 -0.37
N ILE A 5 -1.83 -2.67 -0.95
CA ILE A 5 -1.75 -2.41 -2.39
C ILE A 5 -0.85 -1.21 -2.61
N PHE A 6 0.24 -1.38 -3.33
CA PHE A 6 0.99 -0.28 -3.89
C PHE A 6 0.43 0.07 -5.26
N ILE A 7 0.19 1.36 -5.49
CA ILE A 7 -0.20 1.89 -6.80
C ILE A 7 0.72 3.06 -7.14
N ARG A 8 1.19 3.12 -8.38
CA ARG A 8 1.77 4.29 -9.03
C ARG A 8 0.96 4.59 -10.28
N ASP A 9 0.43 5.79 -10.39
CA ASP A 9 -0.33 6.24 -11.57
C ASP A 9 -0.43 7.78 -11.56
N LYS A 10 -1.13 8.35 -12.54
CA LYS A 10 -1.39 9.78 -12.63
C LYS A 10 -2.73 10.16 -12.00
N ASN A 11 -2.74 11.27 -11.26
CA ASN A 11 -3.98 11.86 -10.74
C ASN A 11 -4.76 12.60 -11.86
N SER A 12 -5.92 13.18 -11.53
CA SER A 12 -6.76 13.91 -12.51
C SER A 12 -6.09 15.15 -13.11
N ARG A 13 -5.02 15.65 -12.51
CA ARG A 13 -4.20 16.76 -13.02
C ARG A 13 -3.02 16.28 -13.87
N GLY A 14 -2.91 14.96 -14.11
CA GLY A 14 -1.79 14.36 -14.85
C GLY A 14 -0.51 14.19 -14.04
N GLN A 15 -0.52 14.54 -12.75
CA GLN A 15 0.66 14.43 -11.89
C GLN A 15 0.84 12.99 -11.43
N GLU A 16 2.08 12.52 -11.49
CA GLU A 16 2.39 11.18 -11.06
C GLU A 16 2.40 11.09 -9.53
N ILE A 17 1.67 10.10 -9.01
CA ILE A 17 1.53 9.82 -7.59
C ILE A 17 1.78 8.35 -7.31
N SER A 18 2.26 8.03 -6.12
CA SER A 18 2.40 6.66 -5.66
C SER A 18 2.11 6.53 -4.17
N GLY A 19 1.81 5.32 -3.72
CA GLY A 19 1.59 5.08 -2.30
C GLY A 19 1.13 3.68 -1.96
N TYR A 20 1.25 3.35 -0.68
CA TYR A 20 0.78 2.09 -0.10
C TYR A 20 -0.60 2.28 0.53
N ILE A 21 -1.55 1.44 0.16
CA ILE A 21 -2.94 1.47 0.62
C ILE A 21 -3.17 0.24 1.49
N ASP A 22 -3.61 0.44 2.74
CA ASP A 22 -4.17 -0.63 3.56
C ASP A 22 -5.56 -0.99 3.02
N TYR A 23 -5.65 -2.07 2.25
CA TYR A 23 -6.88 -2.43 1.54
C TYR A 23 -8.03 -2.71 2.51
N ALA A 24 -7.76 -3.38 3.63
CA ALA A 24 -8.79 -3.70 4.61
C ALA A 24 -9.32 -2.44 5.32
N HIS A 25 -8.45 -1.47 5.60
CA HIS A 25 -8.89 -0.17 6.12
C HIS A 25 -9.70 0.62 5.09
N ARG A 26 -9.25 0.61 3.83
CA ARG A 26 -9.91 1.32 2.74
C ARG A 26 -11.31 0.79 2.46
N LEU A 27 -11.46 -0.54 2.39
CA LEU A 27 -12.75 -1.21 2.20
C LEU A 27 -13.77 -0.89 3.29
N LYS A 28 -13.32 -0.63 4.52
CA LYS A 28 -14.21 -0.30 5.65
C LYS A 28 -14.61 1.17 5.70
N SER A 29 -13.82 2.06 5.09
CA SER A 29 -13.96 3.51 5.24
C SER A 29 -14.50 4.21 3.99
N GLU A 30 -14.69 3.47 2.89
CA GLU A 30 -15.20 4.02 1.62
C GLU A 30 -16.04 2.97 0.88
N ASP A 31 -17.01 3.42 0.10
CA ASP A 31 -17.77 2.55 -0.80
C ASP A 31 -16.91 2.11 -1.99
N PHE A 32 -16.61 0.81 -2.06
CA PHE A 32 -15.82 0.25 -3.15
C PHE A 32 -16.62 -0.08 -4.41
N THR A 33 -17.95 0.05 -4.37
CA THR A 33 -18.82 -0.21 -5.52
C THR A 33 -18.41 0.62 -6.74
N VAL A 34 -17.94 1.85 -6.55
CA VAL A 34 -17.50 2.72 -7.65
C VAL A 34 -16.21 2.22 -8.32
N TYR A 35 -15.30 1.61 -7.56
CA TYR A 35 -14.07 1.03 -8.09
C TYR A 35 -14.38 -0.28 -8.83
N PHE A 36 -15.23 -1.13 -8.24
CA PHE A 36 -15.63 -2.41 -8.86
C PHE A 36 -16.47 -2.22 -10.12
N LYS A 37 -17.26 -1.16 -10.21
CA LYS A 37 -17.99 -0.77 -11.44
C LYS A 37 -17.14 0.04 -12.41
N GLU A 38 -15.84 0.19 -12.15
CA GLU A 38 -14.88 0.94 -12.97
C GLU A 38 -15.27 2.40 -13.23
N LYS A 39 -16.14 2.97 -12.38
CA LYS A 39 -16.54 4.39 -12.46
C LYS A 39 -15.45 5.32 -11.93
N LYS A 40 -14.51 4.79 -11.16
CA LYS A 40 -13.40 5.52 -10.56
C LYS A 40 -12.19 4.60 -10.48
N LYS A 41 -10.98 5.15 -10.70
CA LYS A 41 -9.72 4.46 -10.41
C LYS A 41 -9.38 4.53 -8.92
N LEU A 42 -8.86 3.43 -8.37
CA LEU A 42 -8.31 3.43 -7.02
C LEU A 42 -6.93 4.10 -7.07
N LEU A 43 -6.79 5.27 -6.46
CA LEU A 43 -5.54 6.02 -6.43
C LEU A 43 -5.10 6.26 -4.98
N PRO A 44 -3.78 6.29 -4.70
CA PRO A 44 -3.26 6.67 -3.40
C PRO A 44 -3.69 8.08 -3.01
N ARG A 45 -3.96 8.29 -1.72
CA ARG A 45 -4.26 9.60 -1.14
C ARG A 45 -3.46 9.83 0.13
N THR A 46 -3.41 11.09 0.57
CA THR A 46 -2.65 11.52 1.75
C THR A 46 -3.07 10.85 3.07
N GLY A 47 -4.23 10.19 3.14
CA GLY A 47 -4.68 9.42 4.31
C GLY A 47 -4.34 7.92 4.28
N ASP A 48 -3.66 7.44 3.23
CA ASP A 48 -3.22 6.04 3.14
C ASP A 48 -1.90 5.83 3.89
N LEU A 49 -1.36 4.59 3.86
CA LEU A 49 -0.13 4.25 4.60
C LEU A 49 1.06 5.07 4.13
N SER A 50 1.11 5.33 2.82
CA SER A 50 1.99 6.37 2.28
C SER A 50 1.34 7.06 1.09
N PHE A 51 1.83 8.25 0.82
CA PHE A 51 1.53 9.02 -0.37
C PHE A 51 2.79 9.76 -0.79
N TYR A 52 3.08 9.75 -2.09
CA TYR A 52 4.15 10.52 -2.68
C TYR A 52 3.68 11.11 -3.99
N ASN A 53 3.80 12.43 -4.13
CA ASN A 53 3.63 13.13 -5.40
C ASN A 53 5.01 13.37 -6.01
N TRP A 54 5.26 12.81 -7.19
CA TRP A 54 6.57 12.86 -7.85
C TRP A 54 6.93 14.23 -8.40
N GLU A 55 5.93 15.07 -8.67
CA GLU A 55 6.13 16.42 -9.20
C GLU A 55 6.39 17.43 -8.09
N THR A 56 5.60 17.37 -7.01
CA THR A 56 5.74 18.31 -5.89
C THR A 56 6.70 17.82 -4.81
N HIS A 57 7.18 16.57 -4.93
CA HIS A 57 7.94 15.84 -3.92
C HIS A 57 7.25 15.78 -2.54
N ASN A 58 5.93 16.00 -2.49
CA ASN A 58 5.17 15.93 -1.25
C ASN A 58 5.04 14.47 -0.82
N VAL A 59 5.51 14.18 0.39
CA VAL A 59 5.47 12.84 1.01
C VAL A 59 4.63 12.86 2.26
N VAL A 60 3.82 11.83 2.44
CA VAL A 60 3.06 11.57 3.66
C VAL A 60 3.20 10.10 4.02
N ALA A 61 3.31 9.80 5.32
CA ALA A 61 3.31 8.45 5.87
C ALA A 61 2.38 8.42 7.08
N ASN A 62 1.38 7.53 7.07
CA ASN A 62 0.41 7.43 8.16
C ASN A 62 0.24 5.99 8.62
N SER A 63 0.11 5.79 9.92
CA SER A 63 -0.31 4.49 10.43
C SER A 63 -1.81 4.28 10.25
N SER A 64 -2.22 3.09 9.82
CA SER A 64 -3.62 2.67 9.79
C SER A 64 -4.01 1.92 11.07
N PRO A 65 -5.27 1.51 11.25
CA PRO A 65 -5.64 0.60 12.34
C PRO A 65 -4.92 -0.77 12.27
N ASN A 66 -4.46 -1.23 11.10
CA ASN A 66 -3.83 -2.54 10.94
C ASN A 66 -2.29 -2.49 10.87
N TYR A 67 -1.70 -1.36 10.46
CA TYR A 67 -0.25 -1.23 10.29
C TYR A 67 0.30 0.04 10.94
N THR A 68 1.49 -0.08 11.51
CA THR A 68 2.34 1.06 11.86
C THR A 68 3.35 1.26 10.74
N VAL A 69 3.49 2.50 10.27
CA VAL A 69 4.49 2.86 9.26
C VAL A 69 5.77 3.29 9.98
N ILE A 70 6.91 2.74 9.56
CA ILE A 70 8.23 3.05 10.11
C ILE A 70 9.05 3.69 8.99
N THR A 71 9.38 4.97 9.17
CA THR A 71 10.15 5.78 8.20
C THR A 71 11.62 5.95 8.58
N GLU A 72 11.97 5.67 9.84
CA GLU A 72 13.34 5.78 10.37
C GLU A 72 14.17 4.52 10.06
N ASN A 73 14.24 4.13 8.79
CA ASN A 73 15.07 3.02 8.35
C ASN A 73 15.90 3.45 7.12
N PRO A 74 17.24 3.30 7.15
CA PRO A 74 18.09 3.65 6.02
C PRO A 74 17.74 2.89 4.72
N ASN A 75 17.13 1.71 4.82
CA ASN A 75 16.72 0.88 3.69
C ASN A 75 15.30 1.21 3.18
N GLY A 76 14.71 2.31 3.64
CA GLY A 76 13.41 2.79 3.19
C GLY A 76 12.23 2.39 4.08
N LEU A 77 11.03 2.53 3.53
CA LEU A 77 9.78 2.38 4.30
C LEU A 77 9.56 0.95 4.76
N LEU A 78 9.18 0.77 6.02
CA LEU A 78 8.71 -0.52 6.54
C LEU A 78 7.28 -0.41 7.07
N LEU A 79 6.53 -1.51 6.95
CA LEU A 79 5.17 -1.62 7.46
C LEU A 79 5.11 -2.70 8.52
N LYS A 80 4.80 -2.34 9.77
CA LYS A 80 4.68 -3.29 10.88
C LYS A 80 3.22 -3.66 11.10
N ASN A 81 2.88 -4.93 10.96
CA ASN A 81 1.54 -5.41 11.24
C ASN A 81 1.25 -5.26 12.75
N LYS A 82 0.15 -4.59 13.11
CA LYS A 82 -0.18 -4.32 14.52
C LYS A 82 -0.64 -5.55 15.29
N ARG A 83 -1.12 -6.59 14.60
CA ARG A 83 -1.66 -7.80 15.23
C ARG A 83 -0.58 -8.76 15.69
N ASP A 84 0.38 -9.08 14.83
CA ASP A 84 1.45 -10.05 15.14
C ASP A 84 2.84 -9.41 15.29
N ARG A 85 2.94 -8.09 15.06
CA ARG A 85 4.16 -7.29 15.16
C ARG A 85 5.23 -7.63 14.11
N LYS A 86 4.91 -8.43 13.10
CA LYS A 86 5.83 -8.76 12.00
C LYS A 86 6.03 -7.57 11.07
N ILE A 87 7.25 -7.47 10.55
CA ILE A 87 7.65 -6.43 9.60
C ILE A 87 7.42 -6.93 8.18
N LEU A 88 6.76 -6.11 7.40
CA LEU A 88 6.66 -6.20 5.95
C LEU A 88 7.64 -5.19 5.35
N ASN A 89 8.63 -5.69 4.62
CA ASN A 89 9.55 -4.88 3.84
C ASN A 89 8.95 -4.63 2.44
N VAL A 90 8.73 -3.37 2.09
CA VAL A 90 8.11 -2.97 0.83
C VAL A 90 9.12 -2.47 -0.22
N ASP A 91 10.42 -2.54 0.09
CA ASP A 91 11.47 -2.32 -0.89
C ASP A 91 11.32 -3.31 -2.07
N SER A 92 11.28 -2.78 -3.29
CA SER A 92 11.14 -3.57 -4.52
C SER A 92 12.39 -4.40 -4.82
N THR A 93 13.55 -3.99 -4.33
CA THR A 93 14.84 -4.66 -4.56
C THR A 93 15.12 -5.76 -3.54
N ALA A 94 14.43 -5.75 -2.40
CA ALA A 94 14.53 -6.80 -1.41
C ALA A 94 14.09 -8.15 -1.98
N THR A 95 14.84 -9.22 -1.65
CA THR A 95 14.57 -10.59 -2.09
C THR A 95 13.25 -11.15 -1.56
N SER A 96 12.83 -10.73 -0.36
CA SER A 96 11.59 -11.14 0.28
C SER A 96 10.93 -9.95 0.98
N PRO A 97 9.59 -9.86 0.98
CA PRO A 97 8.88 -8.85 1.75
C PRO A 97 8.81 -9.17 3.25
N GLY A 98 9.37 -10.30 3.71
CA GLY A 98 9.42 -10.70 5.12
C GLY A 98 8.54 -11.91 5.44
N ASP A 99 8.56 -12.32 6.71
CA ASP A 99 7.84 -13.50 7.19
C ASP A 99 6.33 -13.41 6.91
N ASN A 100 5.74 -14.56 6.57
CA ASN A 100 4.30 -14.70 6.28
C ASN A 100 3.77 -13.71 5.22
N SER A 101 4.65 -13.16 4.40
CA SER A 101 4.34 -12.11 3.45
C SER A 101 4.71 -12.54 2.04
N LYS A 102 3.87 -12.18 1.07
CA LYS A 102 4.11 -12.42 -0.35
C LYS A 102 3.96 -11.12 -1.12
N ARG A 103 4.92 -10.84 -2.01
CA ARG A 103 4.89 -9.72 -2.95
C ARG A 103 4.50 -10.26 -4.32
N THR A 104 3.46 -9.69 -4.92
CA THR A 104 2.97 -10.05 -6.25
C THR A 104 2.91 -8.79 -7.10
N ILE A 105 3.68 -8.75 -8.19
CA ILE A 105 3.59 -7.68 -9.19
C ILE A 105 2.41 -8.00 -10.08
N VAL A 106 1.52 -7.03 -10.29
CA VAL A 106 0.35 -7.20 -11.16
C VAL A 106 0.60 -6.45 -12.46
N GLU A 107 0.72 -7.20 -13.55
CA GLU A 107 0.83 -6.65 -14.90
C GLU A 107 -0.55 -6.18 -15.37
N THR A 108 -0.65 -4.90 -15.73
CA THR A 108 -1.90 -4.28 -16.20
C THR A 108 -1.59 -2.99 -16.96
N ASP A 109 -2.47 -2.61 -17.87
CA ASP A 109 -2.51 -1.33 -18.56
C ASP A 109 -3.29 -0.24 -17.80
N LYS A 110 -4.02 -0.62 -16.74
CA LYS A 110 -4.89 0.30 -15.98
C LYS A 110 -4.10 1.29 -15.11
N TYR A 111 -2.91 0.93 -14.67
CA TYR A 111 -2.04 1.73 -13.81
C TYR A 111 -0.60 1.61 -14.28
N LEU A 112 0.25 2.60 -14.01
CA LEU A 112 1.68 2.52 -14.35
C LEU A 112 2.39 1.41 -13.57
N GLN A 113 2.00 1.19 -12.33
CA GLN A 113 2.54 0.10 -11.50
C GLN A 113 1.54 -0.32 -10.43
N VAL A 114 1.38 -1.63 -10.24
CA VAL A 114 0.62 -2.21 -9.11
C VAL A 114 1.42 -3.34 -8.49
N VAL A 115 1.56 -3.31 -7.17
CA VAL A 115 2.17 -4.40 -6.40
C VAL A 115 1.28 -4.73 -5.21
N ILE A 116 0.97 -6.01 -5.04
CA ILE A 116 0.17 -6.52 -3.94
C ILE A 116 1.10 -7.18 -2.93
N TYR A 117 0.95 -6.78 -1.67
CA TYR A 117 1.61 -7.41 -0.53
C TYR A 117 0.57 -8.09 0.34
N ASP A 118 0.57 -9.42 0.31
CA ASP A 118 -0.33 -10.24 1.12
C ASP A 118 0.38 -10.73 2.37
N HIS A 119 -0.23 -10.52 3.53
CA HIS A 119 0.32 -10.89 4.82
C HIS A 119 -0.64 -11.82 5.59
N ILE A 120 -0.17 -13.01 5.95
CA ILE A 120 -0.94 -14.03 6.65
C ILE A 120 -0.66 -13.96 8.14
N THR A 121 -1.56 -13.33 8.89
CA THR A 121 -1.56 -13.41 10.35
C THR A 121 -2.11 -14.76 10.80
N LYS A 122 -1.27 -15.62 11.38
CA LYS A 122 -1.75 -16.85 12.04
C LYS A 122 -2.64 -16.46 13.23
N ARG A 123 -3.81 -17.10 13.38
CA ARG A 123 -4.55 -17.02 14.64
C ARG A 123 -3.71 -17.74 15.70
N LYS A 124 -3.54 -17.15 16.89
CA LYS A 124 -3.33 -17.97 18.08
C LYS A 124 -4.61 -18.79 18.23
N THR A 125 -4.50 -20.10 18.02
CA THR A 125 -5.47 -21.07 18.54
C THR A 125 -5.47 -21.00 20.05
#